data_AF-A0A7Y0RET2-F1
#
_entry.id   AF-A0A7Y0RET2-F1
#
_cell.length_a   1.000
_cell.length_b   1.000
_cell.length_c   1.000
_cell.angle_alpha   90.00
_cell.angle_beta   90.00
_cell.angle_gamma   90.00
#
_symmetry.space_group_name_H-M   'P 1'
#
loop_
_entity.id
_entity.type
_entity.pdbx_description
1 polymer ?
#
loop_
_entity_poly.entity_id
_entity_poly.type
_entity_poly.pdbx_seq_one_letter_code
_entity_poly.pdbx_strand_id
1 'polypeptide(L)'
;MTHSLQAAAAQSATGSLVYLAGSDNSALNRRLRSLLEDALGSTTVIRSFSDGQTSRDSATPVIALGPEAFTRVRQDNRNAPVLALLVDRTFIDGYAERSGGSVSGILYDPPLLRQAIAGRAILPQATRVAMLARPGTVELYEPVTEQLPDYGLEGKIFVVTSDEKLIPTLIRALNYGDFILAAPDSSIYNPRTIKHILLTAYRRNRIVIGPSQAYVKAGSLASTYTPLTEIAELAAAFIREYRTSGQFPPPVYPDSFGIRLNQQVARSLNIPLRDSQDIINSVKARLGGPEESADE
;
A
#
# COMPACT_ATOMS: atom_id res chain seq x y z
N MET A 1 -53.34 -43.59 -8.22
CA MET A 1 -51.92 -43.98 -8.34
C MET A 1 -51.12 -42.74 -8.64
N THR A 2 -50.44 -42.29 -7.59
CA THR A 2 -49.53 -41.16 -7.47
C THR A 2 -48.22 -41.41 -8.22
N HIS A 3 -47.75 -40.42 -8.99
CA HIS A 3 -46.32 -40.20 -9.19
C HIS A 3 -46.03 -38.70 -9.31
N SER A 4 -46.07 -38.05 -8.15
CA SER A 4 -45.30 -36.86 -7.83
C SER A 4 -43.86 -37.29 -7.56
N LEU A 5 -42.94 -36.98 -8.48
CA LEU A 5 -41.50 -37.11 -8.23
C LEU A 5 -40.91 -35.70 -8.16
N GLN A 6 -40.93 -35.22 -6.92
CA GLN A 6 -39.96 -34.31 -6.30
C GLN A 6 -38.83 -33.83 -7.21
N ALA A 7 -38.87 -32.54 -7.51
CA ALA A 7 -37.67 -31.76 -7.78
C ALA A 7 -36.71 -31.94 -6.60
N ALA A 8 -35.64 -32.70 -6.82
CA ALA A 8 -34.51 -32.75 -5.91
C ALA A 8 -33.83 -31.38 -5.96
N ALA A 9 -34.18 -30.52 -5.01
CA ALA A 9 -33.36 -29.38 -4.63
C ALA A 9 -32.02 -29.91 -4.13
N ALA A 10 -31.08 -30.12 -5.06
CA ALA A 10 -29.68 -30.28 -4.75
C ALA A 10 -29.11 -28.90 -4.40
N GLN A 11 -29.50 -28.38 -3.23
CA GLN A 11 -28.75 -27.34 -2.56
C GLN A 11 -27.50 -28.01 -1.97
N SER A 12 -26.56 -28.32 -2.86
CA SER A 12 -25.20 -28.61 -2.47
C SER A 12 -24.65 -27.32 -1.86
N ALA A 13 -24.45 -27.32 -0.54
CA ALA A 13 -23.64 -26.34 0.16
C ALA A 13 -22.20 -26.45 -0.36
N THR A 14 -21.97 -25.91 -1.56
CA THR A 14 -20.71 -25.97 -2.27
C THR A 14 -19.97 -24.73 -1.81
N GLY A 15 -19.02 -24.90 -0.89
CA GLY A 15 -18.19 -23.80 -0.41
C GLY A 15 -17.66 -23.00 -1.60
N SER A 16 -17.85 -21.69 -1.55
CA SER A 16 -17.45 -20.78 -2.60
C SER A 16 -15.92 -20.84 -2.80
N LEU A 17 -15.46 -21.11 -4.02
CA LEU A 17 -14.04 -21.32 -4.29
C LEU A 17 -13.32 -19.99 -4.55
N VAL A 18 -12.04 -19.93 -4.17
CA VAL A 18 -11.08 -18.88 -4.57
C VAL A 18 -9.74 -19.55 -4.82
N TYR A 19 -9.03 -19.13 -5.86
CA TYR A 19 -7.64 -19.56 -6.08
C TYR A 19 -6.66 -18.55 -5.47
N LEU A 20 -5.56 -19.03 -4.92
CA LEU A 20 -4.47 -18.21 -4.38
C LEU A 20 -3.19 -18.48 -5.19
N ALA A 21 -2.78 -17.50 -5.98
CA ALA A 21 -1.47 -17.48 -6.63
C ALA A 21 -0.45 -16.84 -5.67
N GLY A 22 0.48 -17.65 -5.17
CA GLY A 22 1.49 -17.20 -4.21
C GLY A 22 2.70 -16.52 -4.85
N SER A 23 3.42 -15.74 -4.04
CA SER A 23 4.74 -15.19 -4.37
C SER A 23 5.85 -16.23 -4.17
N ASP A 24 7.11 -15.88 -4.43
CA ASP A 24 8.26 -16.72 -4.08
C ASP A 24 8.55 -16.78 -2.56
N ASN A 25 7.89 -15.93 -1.76
CA ASN A 25 8.04 -15.91 -0.31
C ASN A 25 7.05 -16.87 0.38
N SER A 26 7.50 -18.09 0.64
CA SER A 26 6.67 -19.15 1.26
C SER A 26 6.16 -18.79 2.67
N ALA A 27 6.93 -18.06 3.47
CA ALA A 27 6.51 -17.64 4.81
C ALA A 27 5.37 -16.61 4.73
N LEU A 28 5.50 -15.62 3.84
CA LEU A 28 4.47 -14.62 3.57
C LEU A 28 3.20 -15.27 3.01
N ASN A 29 3.34 -16.19 2.04
CA ASN A 29 2.22 -16.92 1.46
C ASN A 29 1.41 -17.67 2.52
N ARG A 30 2.09 -18.38 3.44
CA ARG A 30 1.42 -19.09 4.55
C ARG A 30 0.70 -18.13 5.49
N ARG A 31 1.34 -17.01 5.84
CA ARG A 31 0.73 -16.01 6.71
C ARG A 31 -0.51 -15.38 6.09
N LEU A 32 -0.43 -14.96 4.83
CA LEU A 32 -1.58 -14.37 4.13
C LEU A 32 -2.69 -15.38 3.88
N ARG A 33 -2.36 -16.64 3.53
CA ARG A 33 -3.36 -17.72 3.42
C ARG A 33 -4.16 -17.86 4.71
N SER A 34 -3.50 -17.99 5.86
CA SER A 34 -4.19 -18.11 7.15
C SER A 34 -5.07 -16.90 7.44
N LEU A 35 -4.58 -15.68 7.21
CA LEU A 35 -5.38 -14.47 7.41
C LEU A 35 -6.59 -14.39 6.46
N LEU A 36 -6.44 -14.83 5.21
CA LEU A 36 -7.53 -14.88 4.24
C LEU A 36 -8.55 -15.97 4.61
N GLU A 37 -8.12 -17.12 5.10
CA GLU A 37 -9.00 -18.18 5.60
C GLU A 37 -9.85 -17.67 6.78
N ASP A 38 -9.22 -16.95 7.72
CA ASP A 38 -9.92 -16.31 8.84
C ASP A 38 -10.93 -15.25 8.35
N ALA A 39 -10.53 -14.39 7.41
CA ALA A 39 -11.35 -13.27 6.93
C ALA A 39 -12.49 -13.66 5.96
N LEU A 40 -12.30 -14.73 5.16
CA LEU A 40 -13.31 -15.24 4.21
C LEU A 40 -14.29 -16.22 4.87
N GLY A 41 -13.93 -16.78 6.02
CA GLY A 41 -14.76 -17.71 6.79
C GLY A 41 -14.84 -19.12 6.20
N SER A 42 -15.48 -20.03 6.94
CA SER A 42 -15.54 -21.47 6.65
C SER A 42 -16.33 -21.85 5.40
N THR A 43 -17.13 -20.93 4.85
CA THR A 43 -17.90 -21.15 3.61
C THR A 43 -17.10 -20.91 2.35
N THR A 44 -15.86 -20.42 2.47
CA THR A 44 -14.97 -20.17 1.33
C THR A 44 -13.78 -21.12 1.38
N VAL A 45 -13.54 -21.84 0.29
CA VAL A 45 -12.39 -22.74 0.17
C VAL A 45 -11.29 -22.03 -0.63
N ILE A 46 -10.09 -21.92 -0.05
CA ILE A 46 -8.92 -21.33 -0.74
C ILE A 46 -8.03 -22.45 -1.28
N ARG A 47 -7.97 -22.62 -2.61
CA ARG A 47 -7.06 -23.56 -3.27
C ARG A 47 -5.84 -22.84 -3.83
N SER A 48 -4.67 -23.49 -3.82
CA SER A 48 -3.52 -22.95 -4.53
C SER A 48 -3.82 -22.90 -6.03
N PHE A 49 -3.41 -21.81 -6.69
CA PHE A 49 -3.46 -21.70 -8.15
C PHE A 49 -2.41 -22.64 -8.78
N SER A 50 -2.77 -23.25 -9.91
CA SER A 50 -1.89 -24.04 -10.77
C SER A 50 -2.14 -23.66 -12.23
N ASP A 51 -1.11 -23.79 -13.07
CA ASP A 51 -1.22 -23.45 -14.49
C ASP A 51 -2.29 -24.32 -15.19
N GLY A 52 -3.01 -23.73 -16.15
CA GLY A 52 -4.16 -24.33 -16.84
C GLY A 52 -5.46 -24.31 -16.05
N GLN A 53 -5.45 -23.88 -14.78
CA GLN A 53 -6.66 -23.87 -13.94
C GLN A 53 -7.68 -22.84 -14.43
N THR A 54 -7.24 -21.61 -14.75
CA THR A 54 -8.17 -20.54 -15.16
C THR A 54 -8.61 -20.66 -16.61
N SER A 55 -7.93 -21.48 -17.41
CA SER A 55 -8.40 -21.89 -18.73
C SER A 55 -9.61 -22.85 -18.65
N ARG A 56 -9.73 -23.63 -17.57
CA ARG A 56 -10.84 -24.57 -17.34
C ARG A 56 -11.98 -23.96 -16.53
N ASP A 57 -11.65 -23.00 -15.66
CA ASP A 57 -12.56 -22.29 -14.78
C ASP A 57 -12.24 -20.79 -14.82
N SER A 58 -12.91 -20.08 -15.71
CA SER A 58 -12.68 -18.65 -15.95
C SER A 58 -13.51 -17.73 -15.03
N ALA A 59 -14.41 -18.29 -14.22
CA ALA A 59 -15.33 -17.51 -13.39
C ALA A 59 -14.85 -17.40 -11.93
N THR A 60 -14.09 -18.39 -11.44
CA THR A 60 -13.59 -18.35 -10.06
C THR A 60 -12.50 -17.26 -9.89
N PRO A 61 -12.65 -16.36 -8.89
CA PRO A 61 -11.66 -15.31 -8.63
C PRO A 61 -10.32 -15.87 -8.17
N VAL A 62 -9.25 -15.22 -8.61
CA VAL A 62 -7.88 -15.49 -8.20
C VAL A 62 -7.33 -14.33 -7.37
N ILE A 63 -6.89 -14.62 -6.16
CA ILE A 63 -6.08 -13.71 -5.35
C ILE A 63 -4.62 -13.92 -5.74
N ALA A 64 -3.96 -12.87 -6.23
CA ALA A 64 -2.56 -12.92 -6.64
C ALA A 64 -1.68 -12.13 -5.67
N LEU A 65 -0.68 -12.79 -5.09
CA LEU A 65 0.25 -12.17 -4.14
C LEU A 65 1.47 -11.58 -4.86
N GLY A 66 1.38 -10.29 -5.18
CA GLY A 66 2.44 -9.51 -5.82
C GLY A 66 2.45 -9.56 -7.35
N PRO A 67 3.30 -8.74 -7.99
CA PRO A 67 3.34 -8.58 -9.45
C PRO A 67 3.59 -9.87 -10.25
N GLU A 68 4.47 -10.73 -9.75
CA GLU A 68 4.85 -11.98 -10.43
C GLU A 68 3.72 -13.00 -10.42
N ALA A 69 3.05 -13.18 -9.28
CA ALA A 69 1.87 -14.03 -9.15
C ALA A 69 0.74 -13.54 -10.05
N PHE A 70 0.51 -12.22 -10.07
CA PHE A 70 -0.49 -11.59 -10.93
C PHE A 70 -0.20 -11.87 -12.41
N THR A 71 1.04 -11.64 -12.84
CA THR A 71 1.46 -11.84 -14.23
C THR A 71 1.25 -13.28 -14.67
N ARG A 72 1.55 -14.26 -13.80
CA ARG A 72 1.34 -15.69 -14.08
C ARG A 72 -0.13 -16.03 -14.34
N VAL A 73 -1.04 -15.51 -13.51
CA VAL A 73 -2.49 -15.72 -13.70
C VAL A 73 -2.97 -15.10 -15.01
N ARG A 74 -2.49 -13.89 -15.35
CA ARG A 74 -2.85 -13.21 -16.61
C ARG A 74 -2.30 -13.90 -17.85
N GLN A 75 -1.16 -14.56 -17.74
CA GLN A 75 -0.58 -15.39 -18.81
C GLN A 75 -1.41 -16.66 -19.04
N ASP A 76 -1.94 -17.27 -17.98
CA ASP A 76 -2.83 -18.43 -18.09
C ASP A 76 -4.19 -18.06 -18.70
N ASN A 77 -4.81 -16.96 -18.24
CA ASN A 77 -6.06 -16.45 -18.80
C ASN A 77 -6.19 -14.93 -18.61
N ARG A 78 -6.21 -14.19 -19.73
CA ARG A 78 -6.40 -12.72 -19.75
C ARG A 78 -7.82 -12.26 -19.38
N ASN A 79 -8.76 -13.15 -19.20
CA ASN A 79 -10.12 -12.82 -18.79
C ASN A 79 -10.44 -13.33 -17.38
N ALA A 80 -9.49 -13.99 -16.71
CA ALA A 80 -9.69 -14.44 -15.34
C ALA A 80 -9.91 -13.23 -14.41
N PRO A 81 -10.85 -13.31 -13.47
CA PRO A 81 -11.02 -12.31 -12.43
C PRO A 81 -9.86 -12.37 -11.44
N VAL A 82 -9.10 -11.28 -11.30
CA VAL A 82 -7.90 -11.23 -10.46
C VAL A 82 -7.95 -10.07 -9.48
N LEU A 83 -7.81 -10.40 -8.19
CA LEU A 83 -7.53 -9.45 -7.12
C LEU A 83 -6.04 -9.49 -6.77
N ALA A 84 -5.30 -8.45 -7.13
CA ALA A 84 -3.88 -8.33 -6.80
C ALA A 84 -3.70 -7.81 -5.36
N LEU A 85 -2.86 -8.47 -4.57
CA LEU A 85 -2.43 -7.98 -3.25
C LEU A 85 -0.93 -7.67 -3.30
N LEU A 86 -0.46 -6.78 -2.42
CA LEU A 86 0.96 -6.44 -2.31
C LEU A 86 1.56 -5.87 -3.60
N VAL A 87 0.76 -5.08 -4.31
CA VAL A 87 1.15 -4.33 -5.51
C VAL A 87 1.12 -2.84 -5.22
N ASP A 88 1.79 -2.07 -6.08
CA ASP A 88 1.66 -0.61 -6.09
C ASP A 88 0.66 -0.14 -7.15
N ARG A 89 0.30 1.14 -7.06
CA ARG A 89 -0.66 1.78 -7.95
C ARG A 89 -0.22 1.74 -9.41
N THR A 90 1.04 2.06 -9.67
CA THR A 90 1.60 2.12 -11.03
C THR A 90 1.56 0.77 -11.73
N PHE A 91 1.65 -0.32 -10.98
CA PHE A 91 1.54 -1.68 -11.51
C PHE A 91 0.10 -2.03 -11.91
N ILE A 92 -0.91 -1.71 -11.07
CA ILE A 92 -2.25 -2.28 -11.22
C ILE A 92 -3.23 -1.41 -12.00
N ASP A 93 -3.09 -0.08 -11.97
CA ASP A 93 -4.09 0.85 -12.50
C ASP A 93 -4.40 0.58 -13.99
N GLY A 94 -3.38 0.43 -14.81
CA GLY A 94 -3.55 0.16 -16.25
C GLY A 94 -4.24 -1.19 -16.54
N TYR A 95 -4.16 -2.17 -15.64
CA TYR A 95 -4.94 -3.41 -15.78
C TYR A 95 -6.38 -3.21 -15.34
N ALA A 96 -6.61 -2.54 -14.21
CA ALA A 96 -7.95 -2.31 -13.67
C ALA A 96 -8.81 -1.52 -14.65
N GLU A 97 -8.29 -0.42 -15.22
CA GLU A 97 -8.97 0.44 -16.20
C GLU A 97 -9.46 -0.32 -17.44
N ARG A 98 -8.67 -1.29 -17.92
CA ARG A 98 -8.95 -2.04 -19.15
C ARG A 98 -9.77 -3.31 -18.93
N SER A 99 -10.01 -3.68 -17.68
CA SER A 99 -10.57 -4.99 -17.30
C SER A 99 -12.09 -5.01 -17.16
N GLY A 100 -12.76 -3.86 -17.19
CA GLY A 100 -14.21 -3.76 -16.97
C GLY A 100 -14.66 -4.31 -15.62
N GLY A 101 -13.83 -4.18 -14.58
CA GLY A 101 -14.12 -4.67 -13.22
C GLY A 101 -13.67 -6.11 -12.95
N SER A 102 -13.05 -6.81 -13.91
CA SER A 102 -12.49 -8.15 -13.66
C SER A 102 -11.13 -8.12 -12.96
N VAL A 103 -10.43 -6.98 -12.96
CA VAL A 103 -9.15 -6.82 -12.27
C VAL A 103 -9.23 -5.68 -11.25
N SER A 104 -8.70 -5.92 -10.07
CA SER A 104 -8.49 -4.90 -9.05
C SER A 104 -7.24 -5.19 -8.21
N GLY A 105 -6.92 -4.31 -7.27
CA GLY A 105 -5.82 -4.53 -6.34
C GLY A 105 -5.98 -3.82 -5.00
N ILE A 106 -5.38 -4.42 -3.97
CA ILE A 106 -5.19 -3.80 -2.67
C ILE A 106 -3.73 -3.39 -2.56
N LEU A 107 -3.54 -2.07 -2.50
CA LEU A 107 -2.23 -1.44 -2.56
C LEU A 107 -1.52 -1.56 -1.21
N TYR A 108 -0.21 -1.84 -1.25
CA TYR A 108 0.59 -2.08 -0.04
C TYR A 108 1.58 -0.95 0.28
N ASP A 109 2.04 -0.21 -0.73
CA ASP A 109 2.88 0.94 -0.51
C ASP A 109 2.10 2.00 0.29
N PRO A 110 2.73 2.69 1.25
CA PRO A 110 2.01 3.70 1.99
C PRO A 110 1.83 4.97 1.14
N PRO A 111 0.61 5.55 1.06
CA PRO A 111 0.36 6.77 0.29
C PRO A 111 1.29 7.91 0.72
N LEU A 112 1.87 8.62 -0.25
CA LEU A 112 2.80 9.73 0.03
C LEU A 112 2.15 10.86 0.82
N LEU A 113 0.88 11.18 0.54
CA LEU A 113 0.14 12.17 1.31
C LEU A 113 0.03 11.76 2.79
N ARG A 114 -0.34 10.50 3.05
CA ARG A 114 -0.42 9.94 4.41
C ARG A 114 0.92 10.04 5.14
N GLN A 115 2.03 9.76 4.44
CA GLN A 115 3.38 9.89 4.99
C GLN A 115 3.73 11.35 5.29
N ALA A 116 3.39 12.29 4.41
CA ALA A 116 3.65 13.72 4.64
C ALA A 116 2.88 14.24 5.87
N ILE A 117 1.60 13.87 5.99
CA ILE A 117 0.77 14.22 7.14
C ILE A 117 1.28 13.55 8.42
N ALA A 118 1.78 12.30 8.35
CA ALA A 118 2.47 11.68 9.49
C ALA A 118 3.74 12.45 9.89
N GLY A 119 4.50 12.95 8.91
CA GLY A 119 5.62 13.86 9.13
C GLY A 119 5.22 15.13 9.89
N ARG A 120 4.14 15.79 9.47
CA ARG A 120 3.57 16.97 10.16
C ARG A 120 3.00 16.62 11.53
N ALA A 121 2.41 15.44 11.71
CA ALA A 121 1.91 15.01 13.01
C ALA A 121 3.06 14.79 14.02
N ILE A 122 4.22 14.33 13.55
CA ILE A 122 5.43 14.18 14.38
C ILE A 122 6.16 15.52 14.58
N LEU A 123 6.18 16.39 13.56
CA LEU A 123 6.73 17.74 13.60
C LEU A 123 5.63 18.79 13.36
N PRO A 124 4.85 19.17 14.39
CA PRO A 124 3.69 20.06 14.23
C PRO A 124 4.00 21.46 13.70
N GLN A 125 5.28 21.85 13.64
CA GLN A 125 5.74 23.15 13.13
C GLN A 125 6.26 23.07 11.68
N ALA A 126 6.43 21.88 11.11
CA ALA A 126 6.97 21.69 9.76
C ALA A 126 6.03 22.20 8.67
N THR A 127 6.40 23.22 7.91
CA THR A 127 5.60 23.80 6.82
C THR A 127 6.10 23.39 5.45
N ARG A 128 7.34 22.89 5.33
CA ARG A 128 7.95 22.55 4.04
C ARG A 128 8.42 21.12 3.98
N VAL A 129 8.09 20.44 2.89
CA VAL A 129 8.44 19.05 2.59
C VAL A 129 9.37 19.00 1.39
N ALA A 130 10.55 18.43 1.57
CA ALA A 130 11.49 18.21 0.49
C ALA A 130 11.44 16.77 -0.01
N MET A 131 11.44 16.60 -1.33
CA MET A 131 11.35 15.30 -2.01
C MET A 131 12.52 15.16 -2.98
N LEU A 132 13.09 13.95 -3.08
CA LEU A 132 14.15 13.65 -4.04
C LEU A 132 13.60 12.70 -5.10
N ALA A 133 13.83 13.03 -6.37
CA ALA A 133 13.44 12.22 -7.53
C ALA A 133 14.55 12.17 -8.57
N ARG A 134 14.60 11.11 -9.37
CA ARG A 134 15.34 11.10 -10.65
C ARG A 134 14.47 11.73 -11.74
N PRO A 135 15.06 12.11 -12.89
CA PRO A 135 14.27 12.59 -14.02
C PRO A 135 13.11 11.66 -14.42
N GLY A 136 13.30 10.33 -14.32
CA GLY A 136 12.27 9.33 -14.64
C GLY A 136 11.35 8.94 -13.48
N THR A 137 11.40 9.62 -12.34
CA THR A 137 10.57 9.30 -11.17
C THR A 137 9.95 10.54 -10.52
N VAL A 138 9.96 11.68 -11.22
CA VAL A 138 9.35 12.94 -10.75
C VAL A 138 7.85 12.77 -10.51
N GLU A 139 7.18 12.10 -11.45
CA GLU A 139 5.75 11.80 -11.46
C GLU A 139 5.26 11.05 -10.21
N LEU A 140 6.14 10.32 -9.50
CA LEU A 140 5.78 9.70 -8.21
C LEU A 140 5.32 10.73 -7.17
N TYR A 141 5.83 11.95 -7.22
CA TYR A 141 5.56 12.99 -6.23
C TYR A 141 4.61 14.09 -6.72
N GLU A 142 4.26 14.13 -8.00
CA GLU A 142 3.38 15.17 -8.54
C GLU A 142 2.01 15.18 -7.82
N PRO A 143 1.30 14.05 -7.65
CA PRO A 143 -0.01 14.06 -6.99
C PRO A 143 0.04 14.56 -5.55
N VAL A 144 1.07 14.18 -4.79
CA VAL A 144 1.20 14.64 -3.40
C VAL A 144 1.57 16.12 -3.35
N THR A 145 2.40 16.61 -4.27
CA THR A 145 2.82 18.03 -4.28
C THR A 145 1.64 18.97 -4.47
N GLU A 146 0.66 18.58 -5.28
CA GLU A 146 -0.59 19.32 -5.48
C GLU A 146 -1.52 19.29 -4.26
N GLN A 147 -1.51 18.19 -3.48
CA GLN A 147 -2.37 18.00 -2.31
C GLN A 147 -1.82 18.64 -1.03
N LEU A 148 -0.50 18.78 -0.90
CA LEU A 148 0.14 19.28 0.33
C LEU A 148 -0.38 20.65 0.82
N PRO A 149 -0.68 21.65 -0.05
CA PRO A 149 -1.18 22.95 0.39
C PRO A 149 -2.46 22.87 1.22
N ASP A 150 -3.37 21.93 0.92
CA ASP A 150 -4.62 21.71 1.66
C ASP A 150 -4.38 21.29 3.12
N TYR A 151 -3.17 20.80 3.40
CA TYR A 151 -2.73 20.37 4.73
C TYR A 151 -1.73 21.34 5.37
N GLY A 152 -1.59 22.55 4.81
CA GLY A 152 -0.66 23.57 5.29
C GLY A 152 0.82 23.19 5.10
N LEU A 153 1.11 22.42 4.05
CA LEU A 153 2.46 21.99 3.68
C LEU A 153 2.80 22.49 2.27
N GLU A 154 4.02 22.95 2.08
CA GLU A 154 4.58 23.23 0.75
C GLU A 154 5.53 22.11 0.34
N GLY A 155 5.29 21.50 -0.81
CA GLY A 155 6.15 20.46 -1.38
C GLY A 155 7.13 21.02 -2.41
N LYS A 156 8.38 20.56 -2.38
CA LYS A 156 9.33 20.78 -3.49
C LYS A 156 10.12 19.53 -3.84
N ILE A 157 10.09 19.21 -5.13
CA ILE A 157 10.87 18.11 -5.71
C ILE A 157 12.25 18.64 -6.13
N PHE A 158 13.28 17.91 -5.73
CA PHE A 158 14.68 18.18 -6.08
C PHE A 158 15.20 17.04 -6.95
N VAL A 159 15.44 17.33 -8.23
CA VAL A 159 15.85 16.34 -9.21
C VAL A 159 17.34 16.01 -9.09
N VAL A 160 17.65 14.73 -8.91
CA VAL A 160 18.99 14.16 -8.85
C VAL A 160 19.36 13.61 -10.23
N THR A 161 20.18 14.36 -10.98
CA THR A 161 20.53 13.99 -12.36
C THR A 161 21.53 12.83 -12.47
N SER A 162 22.35 12.59 -11.44
CA SER A 162 23.29 11.48 -11.37
C SER A 162 23.65 11.13 -9.91
N ASP A 163 24.27 9.98 -9.69
CA ASP A 163 24.66 9.51 -8.35
C ASP A 163 25.62 10.47 -7.65
N GLU A 164 26.55 11.07 -8.40
CA GLU A 164 27.47 12.10 -7.91
C GLU A 164 26.74 13.37 -7.44
N LYS A 165 25.58 13.68 -8.05
CA LYS A 165 24.75 14.83 -7.70
C LYS A 165 23.79 14.54 -6.56
N LEU A 166 23.70 13.30 -6.05
CA LEU A 166 22.79 12.93 -4.97
C LEU A 166 23.02 13.76 -3.71
N ILE A 167 24.24 13.75 -3.15
CA ILE A 167 24.53 14.47 -1.90
C ILE A 167 24.43 15.99 -2.07
N PRO A 168 25.00 16.62 -3.11
CA PRO A 168 24.78 18.06 -3.34
C PRO A 168 23.31 18.45 -3.47
N THR A 169 22.48 17.61 -4.10
CA THR A 169 21.05 17.87 -4.27
C THR A 169 20.28 17.65 -2.99
N LEU A 170 20.58 16.59 -2.23
CA LEU A 170 20.06 16.36 -0.90
C LEU A 170 20.34 17.55 0.02
N ILE A 171 21.54 18.13 -0.03
CA ILE A 171 21.86 19.32 0.79
C ILE A 171 20.95 20.50 0.43
N ARG A 172 20.69 20.76 -0.85
CA ARG A 172 19.74 21.80 -1.26
C ARG A 172 18.32 21.49 -0.77
N ALA A 173 17.91 20.22 -0.84
CA ALA A 173 16.62 19.76 -0.38
C ALA A 173 16.45 19.97 1.14
N LEU A 174 17.46 19.61 1.94
CA LEU A 174 17.48 19.76 3.40
C LEU A 174 17.53 21.22 3.87
N ASN A 175 18.06 22.13 3.04
CA ASN A 175 18.03 23.57 3.31
C ASN A 175 16.63 24.17 3.07
N TYR A 176 15.82 23.56 2.21
CA TYR A 176 14.45 23.98 1.93
C TYR A 176 13.44 23.33 2.90
N GLY A 177 13.42 22.01 2.97
CA GLY A 177 12.40 21.26 3.69
C GLY A 177 12.72 21.12 5.18
N ASP A 178 11.67 21.14 5.99
CA ASP A 178 11.75 20.81 7.42
C ASP A 178 11.93 19.30 7.62
N PHE A 179 11.48 18.50 6.65
CA PHE A 179 11.77 17.07 6.56
C PHE A 179 11.86 16.57 5.11
N ILE A 180 12.43 15.38 4.95
CA ILE A 180 12.42 14.64 3.69
C ILE A 180 11.25 13.66 3.68
N LEU A 181 10.44 13.73 2.62
CA LEU A 181 9.47 12.69 2.27
C LEU A 181 10.11 11.79 1.20
N ALA A 182 10.29 10.52 1.54
CA ALA A 182 10.91 9.54 0.65
C ALA A 182 9.87 8.58 0.06
N ALA A 183 9.67 8.65 -1.26
CA ALA A 183 8.89 7.67 -2.02
C ALA A 183 9.65 6.36 -2.21
N PRO A 184 8.96 5.25 -2.59
CA PRO A 184 9.59 3.96 -2.89
C PRO A 184 10.39 3.97 -4.21
N ASP A 185 11.29 4.94 -4.38
CA ASP A 185 12.18 5.07 -5.54
C ASP A 185 13.51 4.35 -5.29
N SER A 186 13.66 3.14 -5.84
CA SER A 186 14.87 2.32 -5.70
C SER A 186 16.13 2.93 -6.36
N SER A 187 15.96 3.89 -7.26
CA SER A 187 17.09 4.59 -7.89
C SER A 187 17.74 5.65 -6.97
N ILE A 188 17.05 6.04 -5.90
CA ILE A 188 17.52 6.99 -4.88
C ILE A 188 17.65 6.33 -3.52
N TYR A 189 16.63 5.60 -3.08
CA TYR A 189 16.60 4.92 -1.79
C TYR A 189 16.90 3.45 -2.03
N ASN A 190 18.14 3.05 -1.77
CA ASN A 190 18.60 1.66 -1.88
C ASN A 190 19.74 1.38 -0.89
N PRO A 191 20.18 0.12 -0.72
CA PRO A 191 21.22 -0.22 0.25
C PRO A 191 22.54 0.54 0.07
N ARG A 192 22.87 1.00 -1.14
CA ARG A 192 24.12 1.75 -1.40
C ARG A 192 24.01 3.20 -0.95
N THR A 193 22.85 3.83 -1.09
CA THR A 193 22.67 5.28 -0.89
C THR A 193 22.03 5.64 0.44
N ILE A 194 21.19 4.76 1.00
CA ILE A 194 20.33 5.11 2.15
C ILE A 194 21.12 5.56 3.37
N LYS A 195 22.25 4.91 3.69
CA LYS A 195 23.11 5.29 4.81
C LYS A 195 23.63 6.71 4.66
N HIS A 196 24.08 7.08 3.46
CA HIS A 196 24.60 8.42 3.19
C HIS A 196 23.51 9.49 3.26
N ILE A 197 22.30 9.16 2.77
CA ILE A 197 21.14 10.05 2.86
C ILE A 197 20.80 10.34 4.32
N LEU A 198 20.63 9.30 5.14
CA LEU A 198 20.26 9.42 6.55
C LEU A 198 21.31 10.18 7.36
N LEU A 199 22.60 9.84 7.21
CA LEU A 199 23.68 10.56 7.90
C LEU A 199 23.73 12.04 7.52
N THR A 200 23.50 12.36 6.25
CA THR A 200 23.50 13.74 5.75
C THR A 200 22.31 14.54 6.28
N ALA A 201 21.13 13.91 6.38
CA ALA A 201 19.92 14.51 6.94
C ALA A 201 20.07 14.79 8.44
N TYR A 202 20.54 13.81 9.21
CA TYR A 202 20.66 13.94 10.67
C TYR A 202 21.78 14.88 11.10
N ARG A 203 22.88 14.99 10.34
CA ARG A 203 23.87 16.07 10.53
C ARG A 203 23.30 17.48 10.40
N ARG A 204 22.13 17.62 9.79
CA ARG A 204 21.42 18.89 9.60
C ARG A 204 20.14 18.99 10.43
N ASN A 205 19.94 18.09 11.40
CA ASN A 205 18.73 18.02 12.23
C ASN A 205 17.45 17.95 11.39
N ARG A 206 17.46 17.15 10.31
CA ARG A 206 16.30 16.91 9.45
C ARG A 206 15.89 15.46 9.52
N ILE A 207 14.61 15.22 9.69
CA ILE A 207 14.05 13.87 9.73
C ILE A 207 13.82 13.34 8.31
N VAL A 208 13.75 12.02 8.19
CA VAL A 208 13.32 11.35 6.97
C VAL A 208 12.09 10.51 7.29
N ILE A 209 10.99 10.78 6.60
CA ILE A 209 9.83 9.90 6.55
C ILE A 209 10.05 8.93 5.39
N GLY A 210 10.36 7.69 5.76
CA GLY A 210 10.83 6.66 4.83
C GLY A 210 9.69 5.98 4.07
N PRO A 211 9.99 5.32 2.94
CA PRO A 211 8.97 4.71 2.08
C PRO A 211 8.35 3.44 2.65
N SER A 212 9.02 2.78 3.61
CA SER A 212 8.49 1.57 4.23
C SER A 212 9.10 1.28 5.61
N GLN A 213 8.55 0.28 6.30
CA GLN A 213 9.09 -0.20 7.58
C GLN A 213 10.55 -0.65 7.49
N ALA A 214 10.99 -1.20 6.34
CA ALA A 214 12.37 -1.59 6.14
C ALA A 214 13.32 -0.38 6.25
N TYR A 215 12.87 0.79 5.80
CA TYR A 215 13.64 2.02 5.90
C TYR A 215 13.64 2.63 7.29
N VAL A 216 12.60 2.38 8.10
CA VAL A 216 12.62 2.74 9.53
C VAL A 216 13.65 1.91 10.28
N LYS A 217 13.74 0.61 9.98
CA LYS A 217 14.81 -0.27 10.48
C LYS A 217 16.20 0.19 10.01
N ALA A 218 16.31 0.67 8.78
CA ALA A 218 17.55 1.24 8.23
C ALA A 218 17.92 2.61 8.82
N GLY A 219 17.01 3.24 9.57
CA GLY A 219 17.28 4.48 10.30
C GLY A 219 16.46 5.69 9.88
N SER A 220 15.44 5.56 9.02
CA SER A 220 14.44 6.63 8.84
C SER A 220 13.65 6.84 10.14
N LEU A 221 13.12 8.04 10.37
CA LEU A 221 12.41 8.34 11.61
C LEU A 221 11.09 7.58 11.70
N ALA A 222 10.31 7.60 10.63
CA ALA A 222 9.00 6.98 10.62
C ALA A 222 8.59 6.51 9.23
N SER A 223 7.63 5.58 9.20
CA SER A 223 6.89 5.22 7.99
C SER A 223 5.56 4.60 8.40
N THR A 224 4.48 5.03 7.75
CA THR A 224 3.21 4.29 7.80
C THR A 224 3.29 2.96 7.05
N TYR A 225 2.40 2.02 7.36
CA TYR A 225 2.32 0.72 6.70
C TYR A 225 0.92 0.15 6.86
N THR A 226 0.52 -0.74 5.95
CA THR A 226 -0.73 -1.47 6.08
C THR A 226 -0.46 -2.85 6.72
N PRO A 227 -1.08 -3.19 7.86
CA PRO A 227 -1.03 -4.53 8.43
C PRO A 227 -1.58 -5.59 7.46
N LEU A 228 -0.98 -6.79 7.44
CA LEU A 228 -1.48 -7.88 6.58
C LEU A 228 -2.90 -8.33 6.95
N THR A 229 -3.32 -8.15 8.21
CA THR A 229 -4.68 -8.42 8.67
C THR A 229 -5.70 -7.56 7.93
N GLU A 230 -5.43 -6.25 7.84
CA GLU A 230 -6.26 -5.28 7.12
C GLU A 230 -6.33 -5.60 5.61
N ILE A 231 -5.21 -6.02 5.02
CA ILE A 231 -5.19 -6.44 3.61
C ILE A 231 -6.07 -7.67 3.40
N ALA A 232 -6.01 -8.66 4.30
CA ALA A 232 -6.82 -9.87 4.19
C ALA A 232 -8.32 -9.60 4.40
N GLU A 233 -8.67 -8.74 5.36
CA GLU A 233 -10.05 -8.32 5.62
C GLU A 233 -10.65 -7.58 4.42
N LEU A 234 -9.91 -6.63 3.85
CA LEU A 234 -10.34 -5.91 2.66
C LEU A 234 -10.39 -6.82 1.42
N ALA A 235 -9.45 -7.77 1.29
CA ALA A 235 -9.48 -8.76 0.21
C ALA A 235 -10.74 -9.63 0.30
N ALA A 236 -11.10 -10.06 1.51
CA ALA A 236 -12.32 -10.82 1.74
C ALA A 236 -13.57 -10.01 1.38
N ALA A 237 -13.59 -8.70 1.68
CA ALA A 237 -14.66 -7.80 1.26
C ALA A 237 -14.76 -7.70 -0.26
N PHE A 238 -13.65 -7.50 -0.97
CA PHE A 238 -13.63 -7.41 -2.44
C PHE A 238 -14.07 -8.72 -3.11
N ILE A 239 -13.70 -9.88 -2.55
CA ILE A 239 -14.15 -11.19 -3.04
C ILE A 239 -15.65 -11.37 -2.84
N ARG A 240 -16.22 -10.94 -1.70
CA ARG A 240 -17.67 -10.97 -1.46
C ARG A 240 -18.42 -10.06 -2.41
N GLU A 241 -17.90 -8.86 -2.66
CA GLU A 241 -18.48 -7.90 -3.59
C GLU A 241 -18.49 -8.47 -5.02
N TYR A 242 -17.34 -8.97 -5.49
CA TYR A 242 -17.23 -9.59 -6.81
C TYR A 242 -18.22 -10.74 -7.02
N ARG A 243 -18.44 -11.57 -6.00
CA ARG A 243 -19.41 -12.67 -6.08
C ARG A 243 -20.85 -12.19 -6.22
N THR A 244 -21.16 -10.99 -5.76
CA THR A 244 -22.51 -10.42 -5.78
C THR A 244 -22.74 -9.63 -7.07
N SER A 245 -21.78 -8.80 -7.48
CA SER A 245 -21.92 -7.87 -8.60
C SER A 245 -21.28 -8.37 -9.90
N GLY A 246 -20.39 -9.37 -9.83
CA GLY A 246 -19.53 -9.78 -10.94
C GLY A 246 -18.36 -8.84 -11.22
N GLN A 247 -18.16 -7.81 -10.39
CA GLN A 247 -17.14 -6.78 -10.58
C GLN A 247 -16.42 -6.47 -9.27
N PHE A 248 -15.10 -6.33 -9.33
CA PHE A 248 -14.33 -5.83 -8.20
C PHE A 248 -14.49 -4.31 -8.06
N PRO A 249 -14.45 -3.78 -6.83
CA PRO A 249 -14.22 -2.36 -6.62
C PRO A 249 -12.88 -1.92 -7.25
N PRO A 250 -12.68 -0.62 -7.54
CA PRO A 250 -11.41 -0.12 -8.07
C PRO A 250 -10.23 -0.34 -7.09
N PRO A 251 -8.98 -0.34 -7.58
CA PRO A 251 -7.82 -0.49 -6.72
C PRO A 251 -7.72 0.60 -5.65
N VAL A 252 -7.45 0.20 -4.41
CA VAL A 252 -7.52 1.10 -3.26
C VAL A 252 -6.37 0.89 -2.26
N TYR A 253 -6.01 1.98 -1.59
CA TYR A 253 -5.17 1.94 -0.39
C TYR A 253 -6.05 1.69 0.83
N PRO A 254 -5.73 0.73 1.71
CA PRO A 254 -6.50 0.53 2.93
C PRO A 254 -6.49 1.78 3.83
N ASP A 255 -7.66 2.12 4.39
CA ASP A 255 -7.85 3.26 5.29
C ASP A 255 -7.23 3.02 6.67
N SER A 256 -7.22 1.76 7.11
CA SER A 256 -6.57 1.35 8.34
C SER A 256 -5.08 1.12 8.09
N PHE A 257 -4.25 1.74 8.93
CA PHE A 257 -2.79 1.67 8.81
C PHE A 257 -2.15 1.75 10.19
N GLY A 258 -0.94 1.19 10.28
CA GLY A 258 -0.04 1.40 11.40
C GLY A 258 1.03 2.42 11.08
N ILE A 259 1.71 2.90 12.11
CA ILE A 259 2.94 3.70 11.98
C ILE A 259 4.09 2.99 12.68
N ARG A 260 5.23 2.91 12.01
CA ARG A 260 6.48 2.43 12.61
C ARG A 260 7.35 3.65 12.91
N LEU A 261 7.77 3.78 14.17
CA LEU A 261 8.64 4.86 14.65
C LEU A 261 10.02 4.31 15.02
N ASN A 262 11.06 5.09 14.73
CA ASN A 262 12.42 4.84 15.20
C ASN A 262 12.70 5.70 16.44
N GLN A 263 12.47 5.12 17.63
CA GLN A 263 12.68 5.79 18.90
C GLN A 263 14.15 6.17 19.15
N GLN A 264 15.11 5.44 18.58
CA GLN A 264 16.53 5.78 18.72
C GLN A 264 16.86 7.05 17.96
N VAL A 265 16.38 7.16 16.71
CA VAL A 265 16.58 8.37 15.89
C VAL A 265 15.89 9.57 16.53
N ALA A 266 14.64 9.42 16.98
CA ALA A 266 13.91 10.49 17.64
C ALA A 266 14.65 11.04 18.87
N ARG A 267 15.16 10.15 19.72
CA ARG A 267 16.00 10.53 20.88
C ARG A 267 17.26 11.27 20.45
N SER A 268 17.96 10.81 19.41
CA SER A 268 19.18 11.47 18.92
C SER A 268 18.95 12.87 18.35
N LEU A 269 17.73 13.15 17.89
CA LEU A 269 17.31 14.44 17.35
C LEU A 269 16.53 15.30 18.36
N ASN A 270 16.38 14.83 19.62
CA ASN A 270 15.57 15.46 20.65
C ASN A 270 14.11 15.71 20.21
N ILE A 271 13.52 14.76 19.47
CA ILE A 271 12.13 14.83 19.03
C ILE A 271 11.26 14.06 20.03
N PRO A 272 10.37 14.74 20.77
CA PRO A 272 9.42 14.07 21.65
C PRO A 272 8.37 13.36 20.80
N LEU A 273 8.42 12.02 20.78
CA LEU A 273 7.40 11.21 20.11
C LEU A 273 6.20 11.02 21.03
N ARG A 274 5.01 11.29 20.47
CA ARG A 274 3.72 10.87 21.06
C ARG A 274 3.54 9.36 20.87
N ASP A 275 2.49 8.80 21.48
CA ASP A 275 2.11 7.42 21.21
C ASP A 275 1.80 7.21 19.72
N SER A 276 2.07 5.99 19.23
CA SER A 276 1.83 5.68 17.82
C SER A 276 0.35 5.80 17.47
N GLN A 277 -0.56 5.48 18.39
CA GLN A 277 -2.00 5.60 18.19
C GLN A 277 -2.43 7.07 18.12
N ASP A 278 -1.85 7.95 18.94
CA ASP A 278 -2.12 9.39 18.88
C ASP A 278 -1.73 9.97 17.52
N ILE A 279 -0.57 9.55 16.97
CA ILE A 279 -0.13 9.97 15.65
C ILE A 279 -1.08 9.45 14.57
N ILE A 280 -1.50 8.17 14.64
CA ILE A 280 -2.46 7.59 13.69
C ILE A 280 -3.78 8.36 13.71
N ASN A 281 -4.35 8.63 14.89
CA ASN A 281 -5.61 9.37 15.04
C ASN A 281 -5.47 10.79 14.47
N SER A 282 -4.35 11.46 14.76
CA SER A 282 -4.01 12.78 14.25
C SER A 282 -3.87 12.82 12.72
N VAL A 283 -3.37 11.75 12.11
CA VAL A 283 -3.29 11.61 10.64
C VAL A 283 -4.67 11.35 10.06
N LYS A 284 -5.46 10.45 10.65
CA LYS A 284 -6.84 10.15 10.21
C LYS A 284 -7.74 11.38 10.26
N ALA A 285 -7.71 12.13 11.36
CA ALA A 285 -8.50 13.35 11.51
C ALA A 285 -8.16 14.43 10.48
N ARG A 286 -6.90 14.49 10.01
CA ARG A 286 -6.53 15.41 8.93
C ARG A 286 -6.98 14.90 7.56
N LEU A 287 -6.78 13.62 7.29
CA LEU A 287 -7.16 12.99 6.02
C LEU A 287 -8.68 12.92 5.82
N GLY A 288 -9.47 12.79 6.88
CA GLY A 288 -10.93 12.71 6.83
C GLY A 288 -11.61 14.06 6.59
N GLY A 289 -10.87 15.18 6.58
CA GLY A 289 -11.48 16.51 6.73
C GLY A 289 -12.19 16.65 8.10
N PRO A 290 -12.74 17.83 8.46
CA PRO A 290 -13.59 17.90 9.63
C PRO A 290 -14.76 16.94 9.40
N GLU A 291 -14.88 15.91 10.25
CA GLU A 291 -16.19 15.32 10.50
C GLU A 291 -17.15 16.49 10.67
N GLU A 292 -18.28 16.42 9.98
CA GLU A 292 -19.43 17.29 10.21
C GLU A 292 -19.45 17.65 11.69
N SER A 293 -19.13 18.92 11.97
CA SER A 293 -19.73 19.57 13.11
C SER A 293 -21.21 19.51 12.76
N ALA A 294 -21.84 18.42 13.18
CA ALA A 294 -23.27 18.33 13.34
C ALA A 294 -23.64 19.32 14.45
N ASP A 295 -23.54 20.60 14.09
CA ASP A 295 -24.33 21.68 14.61
C ASP A 295 -25.40 21.95 13.53
N GLU A 296 -26.50 21.22 13.62
CA GLU A 296 -27.86 21.79 13.75
C GLU A 296 -28.85 20.74 14.24
#